data_AF-A0A7K3YIX8-F1
#
_entry.id   AF-A0A7K3YIX8-F1
#
_cell.length_a   1.000
_cell.length_b   1.000
_cell.length_c   1.000
_cell.angle_alpha   90.00
_cell.angle_beta   90.00
_cell.angle_gamma   90.00
#
_symmetry.space_group_name_H-M   'P 1'
#
loop_
_entity.id
_entity.type
_entity.pdbx_description
1 polymer ?
#
loop_
_entity_poly.entity_id
_entity_poly.type
_entity_poly.pdbx_seq_one_letter_code
_entity_poly.pdbx_strand_id
1 'polypeptide(L)'
;MSLDAAAARLADRLLEQEFVEVLAHHDADGIAAASILCHAMFREGGRFRLRIRPGITTADLPDDGSVLLCDFGSALTDLPSDVMVVDHHLPRFEGDYHVNPHLAGIDGDRDLSAAGAAYIVAQRMGDNRDLAGLALLGIIGDAQAIEGPNREIVNEGIANGFITPRRGLRLPGRGLVEQFALAIDPYLTGFSGAPDAARTLVAEVTDEDDMDTESLL
;
A
#
# COMPACT_ATOMS: atom_id res chain seq x y z
N MET A 1 -8.20 -10.90 18.30
CA MET A 1 -6.76 -10.64 18.59
C MET A 1 -6.51 -9.16 18.27
N SER A 2 -5.60 -8.45 18.93
CA SER A 2 -5.25 -7.09 18.48
C SER A 2 -4.48 -7.16 17.15
N LEU A 3 -4.53 -6.08 16.36
CA LEU A 3 -3.76 -5.99 15.12
C LEU A 3 -2.25 -6.18 15.35
N ASP A 4 -1.68 -5.54 16.38
CA ASP A 4 -0.25 -5.69 16.72
C ASP A 4 0.12 -7.13 17.10
N ALA A 5 -0.77 -7.86 17.81
CA ALA A 5 -0.51 -9.25 18.17
C ALA A 5 -0.59 -10.17 16.94
N ALA A 6 -1.51 -9.92 16.01
CA ALA A 6 -1.58 -10.63 14.74
C ALA A 6 -0.33 -10.36 13.89
N ALA A 7 0.11 -9.10 13.83
CA ALA A 7 1.30 -8.69 13.11
C ALA A 7 2.56 -9.34 13.67
N ALA A 8 2.73 -9.38 14.99
CA ALA A 8 3.85 -10.06 15.64
C ALA A 8 3.85 -11.56 15.33
N ARG A 9 2.69 -12.22 15.44
CA ARG A 9 2.57 -13.66 15.15
C ARG A 9 2.89 -13.98 13.69
N LEU A 10 2.43 -13.15 12.75
CA LEU A 10 2.75 -13.32 11.34
C LEU A 10 4.23 -13.06 11.04
N ALA A 11 4.83 -12.03 11.66
CA ALA A 11 6.26 -11.75 11.50
C ALA A 11 7.12 -12.91 11.99
N ASP A 12 6.86 -13.44 13.19
CA ASP A 12 7.55 -14.62 13.72
C ASP A 12 7.43 -15.79 12.74
N ARG A 13 6.22 -16.03 12.21
CA ARG A 13 5.99 -17.08 11.23
C ARG A 13 6.79 -16.88 9.95
N LEU A 14 6.84 -15.65 9.41
CA LEU A 14 7.63 -15.36 8.21
C LEU A 14 9.12 -15.60 8.43
N LEU A 15 9.65 -15.24 9.60
CA LEU A 15 11.07 -15.42 9.95
C LEU A 15 11.47 -16.89 10.15
N GLU A 16 10.52 -17.75 10.51
CA GLU A 16 10.74 -19.20 10.58
C GLU A 16 10.84 -19.88 9.20
N GLN A 17 10.41 -19.22 8.12
CA GLN A 17 10.36 -19.85 6.80
C GLN A 17 11.71 -19.80 6.09
N GLU A 18 12.13 -20.94 5.55
CA GLU A 18 13.32 -21.02 4.69
C GLU A 18 13.09 -20.33 3.33
N PHE A 19 11.86 -20.41 2.83
CA PHE A 19 11.42 -19.85 1.56
C PHE A 19 9.92 -19.50 1.60
N VAL A 20 9.54 -18.34 1.06
CA VAL A 20 8.15 -17.88 0.97
C VAL A 20 7.72 -17.62 -0.48
N GLU A 21 6.62 -18.23 -0.91
CA GLU A 21 5.93 -17.82 -2.13
C GLU A 21 5.04 -16.62 -1.81
N VAL A 22 5.32 -15.47 -2.42
CA VAL A 22 4.54 -14.24 -2.20
C VAL A 22 3.65 -13.99 -3.42
N LEU A 23 2.34 -13.98 -3.20
CA LEU A 23 1.35 -13.62 -4.22
C LEU A 23 0.73 -12.28 -3.85
N ALA A 24 0.78 -11.32 -4.77
CA ALA A 24 0.32 -9.97 -4.52
C ALA A 24 -0.62 -9.45 -5.60
N HIS A 25 -1.58 -8.64 -5.21
CA HIS A 25 -2.44 -7.95 -6.16
C HIS A 25 -1.64 -6.97 -7.03
N HIS A 26 -2.16 -6.68 -8.22
CA HIS A 26 -1.45 -5.96 -9.27
C HIS A 26 -1.56 -4.44 -9.22
N ASP A 27 -2.34 -3.90 -8.29
CA ASP A 27 -2.45 -2.48 -8.07
C ASP A 27 -1.33 -1.95 -7.15
N ALA A 28 -1.42 -0.67 -6.82
CA ALA A 28 -0.43 -0.01 -5.99
C ALA A 28 -0.39 -0.55 -4.56
N ASP A 29 -1.53 -0.93 -3.96
CA ASP A 29 -1.59 -1.41 -2.58
C ASP A 29 -0.98 -2.82 -2.47
N GLY A 30 -1.38 -3.74 -3.34
CA GLY A 30 -0.82 -5.09 -3.39
C GLY A 30 0.68 -5.11 -3.69
N ILE A 31 1.14 -4.33 -4.69
CA ILE A 31 2.57 -4.23 -5.01
C ILE A 31 3.35 -3.63 -3.85
N ALA A 32 2.84 -2.57 -3.21
CA ALA A 32 3.49 -1.94 -2.06
C ALA A 32 3.56 -2.89 -0.86
N ALA A 33 2.45 -3.54 -0.49
CA ALA A 33 2.36 -4.50 0.59
C ALA A 33 3.39 -5.63 0.45
N ALA A 34 3.44 -6.23 -0.74
CA ALA A 34 4.40 -7.30 -1.01
C ALA A 34 5.84 -6.80 -1.03
N SER A 35 6.10 -5.60 -1.57
CA SER A 35 7.43 -5.00 -1.58
C SER A 35 7.95 -4.75 -0.16
N ILE A 36 7.10 -4.26 0.73
CA ILE A 36 7.42 -4.01 2.14
C ILE A 36 7.86 -5.32 2.82
N LEU A 37 7.05 -6.38 2.72
CA LEU A 37 7.35 -7.66 3.36
C LEU A 37 8.54 -8.39 2.72
N CYS A 38 8.69 -8.29 1.40
CA CYS A 38 9.89 -8.80 0.71
C CYS A 38 11.16 -8.09 1.18
N HIS A 39 11.13 -6.76 1.37
CA HIS A 39 12.26 -6.01 1.91
C HIS A 39 12.58 -6.43 3.35
N ALA A 40 11.56 -6.57 4.21
CA ALA A 40 11.73 -7.01 5.58
C ALA A 40 12.32 -8.42 5.66
N MET A 41 11.77 -9.38 4.90
CA MET A 41 12.32 -10.75 4.79
C MET A 41 13.76 -10.74 4.27
N PHE A 42 14.06 -9.95 3.23
CA PHE A 42 15.40 -9.87 2.64
C PHE A 42 16.45 -9.40 3.66
N ARG A 43 16.11 -8.41 4.50
CA ARG A 43 16.99 -7.88 5.56
C ARG A 43 17.36 -8.93 6.59
N GLU A 44 16.43 -9.83 6.89
CA GLU A 44 16.62 -10.95 7.82
C GLU A 44 17.21 -12.20 7.13
N GLY A 45 17.65 -12.09 5.87
CA GLY A 45 18.26 -13.19 5.12
C GLY A 45 17.27 -14.22 4.57
N GLY A 46 15.97 -13.93 4.63
CA GLY A 46 14.91 -14.76 4.07
C GLY A 46 14.94 -14.81 2.54
N ARG A 47 14.43 -15.91 1.97
CA ARG A 47 14.29 -16.10 0.53
C ARG A 47 12.82 -16.12 0.15
N PHE A 48 12.51 -15.52 -0.99
CA PHE A 48 11.14 -15.48 -1.48
C PHE A 48 11.08 -15.46 -3.00
N ARG A 49 9.90 -15.76 -3.53
CA ARG A 49 9.53 -15.48 -4.92
C ARG A 49 8.24 -14.69 -4.93
N LEU A 50 8.33 -13.47 -5.45
CA LEU A 50 7.18 -12.58 -5.64
C LEU A 50 6.52 -12.84 -7.00
N ARG A 51 5.19 -12.99 -7.01
CA ARG A 51 4.36 -13.00 -8.21
C ARG A 51 3.22 -12.00 -8.07
N ILE A 52 3.19 -11.05 -8.98
CA ILE A 52 2.09 -10.09 -9.09
C ILE A 52 0.98 -10.68 -9.96
N ARG A 53 -0.27 -10.61 -9.49
CA ARG A 53 -1.43 -11.22 -10.17
C ARG A 53 -2.64 -10.27 -10.12
N PRO A 54 -3.49 -10.26 -11.16
CA PRO A 54 -4.74 -9.48 -11.15
C PRO A 54 -5.86 -10.14 -10.34
N GLY A 55 -5.67 -11.39 -9.92
CA GLY A 55 -6.62 -12.17 -9.13
C GLY A 55 -6.06 -13.53 -8.82
N ILE A 56 -6.59 -14.18 -7.78
CA ILE A 56 -6.19 -15.51 -7.34
C ILE A 56 -7.41 -16.35 -6.94
N THR A 57 -7.23 -17.66 -6.99
CA THR A 57 -8.10 -18.67 -6.38
C THR A 57 -7.27 -19.57 -5.48
N THR A 58 -7.91 -20.40 -4.65
CA THR A 58 -7.20 -21.39 -3.83
C THR A 58 -6.41 -22.39 -4.68
N ALA A 59 -6.78 -22.61 -5.94
CA ALA A 59 -6.06 -23.46 -6.89
C ALA A 59 -4.76 -22.83 -7.44
N ASP A 60 -4.56 -21.51 -7.25
CA ASP A 60 -3.30 -20.85 -7.60
C ASP A 60 -2.21 -21.03 -6.52
N LEU A 61 -2.59 -21.55 -5.35
CA LEU A 61 -1.65 -21.77 -4.26
C LEU A 61 -0.84 -23.05 -4.54
N PRO A 62 0.48 -23.04 -4.26
CA PRO A 62 1.26 -24.27 -4.33
C PRO A 62 0.74 -25.32 -3.33
N ASP A 63 0.77 -26.59 -3.72
CA ASP A 63 0.32 -27.71 -2.88
C ASP A 63 1.17 -27.89 -1.61
N ASP A 64 2.42 -27.40 -1.63
CA ASP A 64 3.37 -27.48 -0.52
C ASP A 64 4.20 -26.20 -0.45
N GLY A 65 4.58 -25.81 0.76
CA GLY A 65 5.39 -24.64 1.06
C GLY A 65 4.63 -23.44 1.63
N SER A 66 5.40 -22.44 2.03
CA SER A 66 4.91 -21.30 2.80
C SER A 66 4.43 -20.20 1.87
N VAL A 67 3.14 -19.85 1.95
CA VAL A 67 2.52 -18.88 1.06
C VAL A 67 2.11 -17.64 1.83
N LEU A 68 2.49 -16.48 1.30
CA LEU A 68 2.08 -15.17 1.77
C LEU A 68 1.21 -14.51 0.70
N LEU A 69 -0.01 -14.14 1.06
CA LEU A 69 -0.93 -13.35 0.23
C LEU A 69 -0.89 -11.89 0.69
N CYS A 70 -0.65 -10.98 -0.25
CA CYS A 70 -0.63 -9.53 -0.03
C CYS A 70 -1.76 -8.87 -0.84
N ASP A 71 -2.63 -8.13 -0.16
CA ASP A 71 -3.84 -7.55 -0.75
C ASP A 71 -4.73 -8.60 -1.45
N PHE A 72 -4.78 -9.77 -0.84
CA PHE A 72 -5.53 -10.92 -1.30
C PHE A 72 -5.85 -11.82 -0.11
N GLY A 73 -6.83 -12.70 -0.30
CA GLY A 73 -7.04 -13.84 0.59
C GLY A 73 -8.21 -13.67 1.54
N SER A 74 -8.43 -12.49 2.13
CA SER A 74 -9.54 -12.30 3.11
C SER A 74 -10.89 -12.62 2.53
N ALA A 75 -11.11 -12.36 1.23
CA ALA A 75 -12.37 -12.67 0.57
C ALA A 75 -12.53 -14.15 0.13
N LEU A 76 -11.48 -14.98 0.18
CA LEU A 76 -11.56 -16.41 -0.14
C LEU A 76 -12.12 -17.18 1.07
N THR A 77 -12.93 -18.20 0.85
CA THR A 77 -13.60 -18.96 1.95
C THR A 77 -12.88 -20.23 2.36
N ASP A 78 -12.11 -20.83 1.43
CA ASP A 78 -11.54 -22.17 1.61
C ASP A 78 -10.00 -22.14 1.62
N LEU A 79 -9.43 -21.09 2.22
CA LEU A 79 -7.99 -21.00 2.41
C LEU A 79 -7.52 -21.96 3.50
N PRO A 80 -6.41 -22.70 3.30
CA PRO A 80 -5.77 -23.43 4.39
C PRO A 80 -5.38 -22.48 5.53
N SER A 81 -5.56 -22.95 6.78
CA SER A 81 -5.42 -22.11 7.98
C SER A 81 -4.00 -21.60 8.23
N ASP A 82 -3.00 -22.23 7.62
CA ASP A 82 -1.58 -21.92 7.73
C ASP A 82 -1.08 -20.95 6.63
N VAL A 83 -1.92 -20.60 5.65
CA VAL A 83 -1.59 -19.54 4.68
C VAL A 83 -1.48 -18.21 5.41
N MET A 84 -0.40 -17.49 5.12
CA MET A 84 -0.14 -16.16 5.66
C MET A 84 -0.87 -15.12 4.82
N VAL A 85 -1.62 -14.22 5.44
CA VAL A 85 -2.44 -13.23 4.74
C VAL A 85 -2.28 -11.86 5.36
N VAL A 86 -1.93 -10.87 4.53
CA VAL A 86 -1.94 -9.45 4.86
C VAL A 86 -2.85 -8.74 3.87
N ASP A 87 -3.99 -8.29 4.36
CA ASP A 87 -5.09 -7.82 3.51
C ASP A 87 -6.05 -6.94 4.33
N HIS A 88 -6.83 -6.10 3.66
CA HIS A 88 -7.75 -5.14 4.26
C HIS A 88 -9.21 -5.37 3.86
N HIS A 89 -9.48 -6.22 2.87
CA HIS A 89 -10.83 -6.56 2.44
C HIS A 89 -11.65 -7.25 3.53
N LEU A 90 -12.99 -7.20 3.41
CA LEU A 90 -13.89 -7.90 4.35
C LEU A 90 -13.57 -9.41 4.46
N PRO A 91 -13.23 -9.91 5.66
CA PRO A 91 -12.79 -11.28 5.85
C PRO A 91 -13.95 -12.28 5.76
N ARG A 92 -13.71 -13.39 5.07
CA ARG A 92 -14.59 -14.55 4.86
C ARG A 92 -13.93 -15.88 5.22
N PHE A 93 -12.66 -15.87 5.59
CA PHE A 93 -11.96 -16.98 6.23
C PHE A 93 -11.36 -16.54 7.56
N GLU A 94 -11.02 -17.53 8.38
CA GLU A 94 -10.23 -17.36 9.59
C GLU A 94 -8.96 -18.21 9.47
N GLY A 95 -7.81 -17.62 9.78
CA GLY A 95 -6.52 -18.31 9.75
C GLY A 95 -5.62 -17.88 10.90
N ASP A 96 -4.60 -18.68 11.17
CA ASP A 96 -3.68 -18.44 12.29
C ASP A 96 -2.76 -17.23 12.06
N TYR A 97 -2.47 -16.93 10.80
CA TYR A 97 -1.53 -15.92 10.33
C TYR A 97 -2.20 -14.88 9.43
N HIS A 98 -3.35 -14.38 9.89
CA HIS A 98 -4.18 -13.41 9.16
C HIS A 98 -4.11 -12.03 9.81
N VAL A 99 -3.44 -11.09 9.15
CA VAL A 99 -3.39 -9.68 9.54
C VAL A 99 -4.38 -8.94 8.67
N ASN A 100 -5.49 -8.54 9.29
CA ASN A 100 -6.53 -7.75 8.65
C ASN A 100 -7.16 -6.76 9.66
N PRO A 101 -7.26 -5.45 9.33
CA PRO A 101 -7.83 -4.43 10.19
C PRO A 101 -9.24 -4.73 10.70
N HIS A 102 -10.11 -5.33 9.87
CA HIS A 102 -11.49 -5.64 10.24
C HIS A 102 -11.57 -6.61 11.42
N LEU A 103 -10.63 -7.55 11.53
CA LEU A 103 -10.56 -8.50 12.66
C LEU A 103 -10.19 -7.81 14.00
N ALA A 104 -9.67 -6.59 13.93
CA ALA A 104 -9.36 -5.74 15.07
C ALA A 104 -10.38 -4.59 15.25
N GLY A 105 -11.47 -4.56 14.47
CA GLY A 105 -12.49 -3.51 14.53
C GLY A 105 -12.06 -2.19 13.88
N ILE A 106 -11.08 -2.21 12.99
CA ILE A 106 -10.63 -1.05 12.19
C ILE A 106 -11.27 -1.14 10.80
N ASP A 107 -11.62 0.01 10.22
CA ASP A 107 -12.20 0.07 8.87
C ASP A 107 -11.11 -0.15 7.81
N GLY A 108 -11.09 -1.33 7.18
CA GLY A 108 -10.14 -1.67 6.13
C GLY A 108 -10.31 -0.86 4.85
N ASP A 109 -11.50 -0.30 4.58
CA ASP A 109 -11.74 0.50 3.37
C ASP A 109 -11.24 1.96 3.52
N ARG A 110 -10.91 2.40 4.74
CA ARG A 110 -10.64 3.81 5.05
C ARG A 110 -9.39 4.08 5.87
N ASP A 111 -9.15 3.26 6.88
CA ASP A 111 -8.26 3.57 7.99
C ASP A 111 -6.94 2.79 7.95
N LEU A 112 -6.90 1.67 7.21
CA LEU A 112 -5.68 0.87 7.04
C LEU A 112 -5.70 0.04 5.74
N SER A 113 -4.80 0.36 4.81
CA SER A 113 -4.62 -0.41 3.57
C SER A 113 -3.82 -1.70 3.80
N ALA A 114 -3.77 -2.61 2.82
CA ALA A 114 -2.92 -3.80 2.90
C ALA A 114 -1.44 -3.42 2.99
N ALA A 115 -0.99 -2.36 2.31
CA ALA A 115 0.38 -1.85 2.45
C ALA A 115 0.65 -1.29 3.85
N GLY A 116 -0.33 -0.62 4.45
CA GLY A 116 -0.22 -0.16 5.84
C GLY A 116 -0.15 -1.34 6.83
N ALA A 117 -0.98 -2.37 6.64
CA ALA A 117 -0.93 -3.59 7.44
C ALA A 117 0.41 -4.32 7.28
N ALA A 118 0.92 -4.42 6.05
CA ALA A 118 2.23 -4.98 5.74
C ALA A 118 3.37 -4.22 6.41
N TYR A 119 3.28 -2.89 6.48
CA TYR A 119 4.24 -2.06 7.20
C TYR A 119 4.25 -2.39 8.70
N ILE A 120 3.08 -2.52 9.32
CA ILE A 120 2.99 -2.90 10.75
C ILE A 120 3.64 -4.27 10.98
N VAL A 121 3.44 -5.24 10.08
CA VAL A 121 4.12 -6.56 10.14
C VAL A 121 5.63 -6.42 9.99
N ALA A 122 6.10 -5.65 9.00
CA ALA A 122 7.53 -5.44 8.77
C ALA A 122 8.23 -4.82 9.99
N GLN A 123 7.57 -3.92 10.71
CA GLN A 123 8.09 -3.32 11.94
C GLN A 123 8.32 -4.34 13.08
N ARG A 124 7.68 -5.51 13.00
CA ARG A 124 7.90 -6.63 13.95
C ARG A 124 9.09 -7.52 13.57
N MET A 125 9.62 -7.39 12.35
CA MET A 125 10.72 -8.19 11.84
C MET A 125 12.10 -7.53 12.03
N GLY A 126 12.14 -6.22 12.26
CA GLY A 126 13.39 -5.45 12.38
C GLY A 126 13.14 -3.95 12.20
N ASP A 127 14.21 -3.17 12.06
CA ASP A 127 14.09 -1.74 11.75
C ASP A 127 13.72 -1.54 10.28
N ASN A 128 12.43 -1.35 10.02
CA ASN A 128 11.86 -1.17 8.68
C ASN A 128 11.16 0.18 8.52
N ARG A 129 11.50 1.14 9.38
CA ARG A 129 10.83 2.45 9.42
C ARG A 129 10.94 3.21 8.09
N ASP A 130 12.02 2.98 7.34
CA ASP A 130 12.29 3.59 6.04
C ASP A 130 11.31 3.16 4.95
N LEU A 131 10.58 2.06 5.15
CA LEU A 131 9.55 1.57 4.22
C LEU A 131 8.22 2.33 4.33
N ALA A 132 8.11 3.34 5.21
CA ALA A 132 6.88 4.14 5.37
C ALA A 132 6.43 4.81 4.07
N GLY A 133 7.36 5.16 3.18
CA GLY A 133 7.04 5.70 1.85
C GLY A 133 6.30 4.71 0.95
N LEU A 134 6.59 3.41 1.06
CA LEU A 134 5.85 2.36 0.35
C LEU A 134 4.45 2.18 0.93
N ALA A 135 4.30 2.27 2.26
CA ALA A 135 2.98 2.23 2.89
C ALA A 135 2.10 3.39 2.41
N LEU A 136 2.66 4.61 2.33
CA LEU A 136 1.97 5.77 1.77
C LEU A 136 1.55 5.57 0.30
N LEU A 137 2.36 4.88 -0.50
CA LEU A 137 2.00 4.56 -1.89
C LEU A 137 0.73 3.70 -1.96
N GLY A 138 0.62 2.67 -1.11
CA GLY A 138 -0.58 1.84 -1.04
C GLY A 138 -1.79 2.61 -0.56
N ILE A 139 -1.64 3.40 0.52
CA ILE A 139 -2.72 4.27 1.06
C ILE A 139 -3.27 5.22 -0.02
N ILE A 140 -2.39 5.87 -0.79
CA ILE A 140 -2.80 6.76 -1.89
C ILE A 140 -3.40 5.96 -3.05
N GLY A 141 -2.77 4.84 -3.42
CA GLY A 141 -3.18 4.00 -4.53
C GLY A 141 -4.58 3.42 -4.37
N ASP A 142 -4.93 3.10 -3.13
CA ASP A 142 -6.22 2.56 -2.73
C ASP A 142 -7.25 3.65 -2.37
N ALA A 143 -6.89 4.92 -2.62
CA ALA A 143 -7.70 6.10 -2.34
C ALA A 143 -8.18 6.22 -0.88
N GLN A 144 -7.43 5.67 0.06
CA GLN A 144 -7.75 5.72 1.48
C GLN A 144 -7.40 7.08 2.11
N ALA A 145 -8.06 7.37 3.23
CA ALA A 145 -7.79 8.57 3.99
C ALA A 145 -6.48 8.43 4.80
N ILE A 146 -5.75 9.53 4.96
CA ILE A 146 -4.64 9.61 5.93
C ILE A 146 -5.24 9.93 7.31
N GLU A 147 -6.01 8.98 7.83
CA GLU A 147 -6.68 9.00 9.13
C GLU A 147 -6.34 7.72 9.90
N GLY A 148 -6.79 7.60 11.16
CA GLY A 148 -6.57 6.38 11.96
C GLY A 148 -5.11 5.87 11.94
N PRO A 149 -4.91 4.54 11.83
CA PRO A 149 -3.60 3.91 11.66
C PRO A 149 -2.79 4.42 10.44
N ASN A 150 -3.43 4.69 9.30
CA ASN A 150 -2.74 5.29 8.14
C ASN A 150 -2.03 6.59 8.50
N ARG A 151 -2.68 7.45 9.30
CA ARG A 151 -2.07 8.70 9.80
C ARG A 151 -0.89 8.45 10.73
N GLU A 152 -0.95 7.42 11.56
CA GLU A 152 0.15 7.06 12.47
C GLU A 152 1.39 6.66 11.68
N ILE A 153 1.23 5.82 10.65
CA ILE A 153 2.30 5.40 9.74
C ILE A 153 2.92 6.61 9.03
N VAL A 154 2.08 7.49 8.47
CA VAL A 154 2.57 8.69 7.77
C VAL A 154 3.30 9.64 8.73
N ASN A 155 2.78 9.86 9.93
CA ASN A 155 3.42 10.70 10.94
C ASN A 155 4.76 10.12 11.39
N GLU A 156 4.88 8.81 11.54
CA GLU A 156 6.16 8.15 11.83
C GLU A 156 7.16 8.38 10.68
N GLY A 157 6.73 8.19 9.44
CA GLY A 157 7.56 8.46 8.26
C GLY A 157 8.05 9.90 8.20
N ILE A 158 7.21 10.88 8.58
CA ILE A 158 7.58 12.29 8.67
C ILE A 158 8.59 12.52 9.81
N ALA A 159 8.31 11.98 11.00
CA ALA A 159 9.15 12.16 12.17
C ALA A 159 10.57 11.60 11.99
N ASN A 160 10.71 10.53 11.19
CA ASN A 160 12.01 9.92 10.87
C ASN A 160 12.63 10.48 9.58
N GLY A 161 11.98 11.43 8.89
CA GLY A 161 12.52 12.08 7.68
C GLY A 161 12.41 11.26 6.39
N PHE A 162 11.62 10.18 6.38
CA PHE A 162 11.36 9.37 5.18
C PHE A 162 10.25 9.96 4.30
N ILE A 163 9.35 10.74 4.88
CA ILE A 163 8.27 11.43 4.19
C ILE A 163 8.42 12.94 4.44
N THR A 164 8.41 13.74 3.38
CA THR A 164 8.40 15.20 3.50
C THR A 164 7.07 15.74 2.98
N PRO A 165 6.20 16.29 3.85
CA PRO A 165 4.99 16.93 3.38
C PRO A 165 5.34 18.20 2.61
N ARG A 166 4.67 18.40 1.48
CA ARG A 166 4.76 19.62 0.67
C ARG A 166 3.37 20.11 0.29
N ARG A 167 3.24 21.42 0.05
CA ARG A 167 2.06 21.98 -0.59
C ARG A 167 2.13 21.71 -2.09
N GLY A 168 0.98 21.45 -2.70
CA GLY A 168 0.91 21.18 -4.13
C GLY A 168 -0.46 20.67 -4.56
N LEU A 169 -0.63 20.56 -5.88
CA LEU A 169 -1.83 19.97 -6.47
C LEU A 169 -1.81 18.46 -6.28
N ARG A 170 -2.88 17.91 -5.70
CA ARG A 170 -3.09 16.45 -5.55
C ARG A 170 -3.62 15.80 -6.84
N LEU A 171 -3.24 16.36 -7.99
CA LEU A 171 -3.66 15.87 -9.30
C LEU A 171 -2.60 14.90 -9.87
N PRO A 172 -3.01 13.84 -10.58
CA PRO A 172 -2.08 12.88 -11.16
C PRO A 172 -1.34 13.49 -12.36
N GLY A 173 -0.02 13.33 -12.41
CA GLY A 173 0.80 13.80 -13.53
C GLY A 173 2.17 14.30 -13.08
N ARG A 174 3.12 14.35 -14.02
CA ARG A 174 4.52 14.76 -13.77
C ARG A 174 4.75 16.26 -13.84
N GLY A 175 3.78 17.01 -14.36
CA GLY A 175 3.80 18.47 -14.45
C GLY A 175 2.41 19.05 -14.69
N LEU A 176 2.26 20.37 -14.60
CA LEU A 176 0.95 21.04 -14.59
C LEU A 176 0.05 20.68 -15.78
N VAL A 177 0.63 20.58 -16.98
CA VAL A 177 -0.14 20.22 -18.19
C VAL A 177 -0.75 18.83 -18.05
N GLU A 178 0.04 17.86 -17.58
CA GLU A 178 -0.44 16.49 -17.35
C GLU A 178 -1.43 16.46 -16.19
N GLN A 179 -1.16 17.19 -15.11
CA GLN A 179 -2.05 17.31 -13.95
C GLN A 179 -3.44 17.83 -14.30
N PHE A 180 -3.53 18.90 -15.09
CA PHE A 180 -4.83 19.42 -15.52
C PHE A 180 -5.52 18.54 -16.56
N ALA A 181 -4.77 17.96 -17.49
CA ALA A 181 -5.35 17.09 -18.52
C ALA A 181 -5.85 15.76 -17.94
N LEU A 182 -5.19 15.20 -16.93
CA LEU A 182 -5.55 13.94 -16.28
C LEU A 182 -6.47 14.11 -15.06
N ALA A 183 -6.80 15.35 -14.67
CA ALA A 183 -7.69 15.59 -13.54
C ALA A 183 -9.07 14.97 -13.79
N ILE A 184 -9.42 13.96 -13.01
CA ILE A 184 -10.76 13.35 -12.99
C ILE A 184 -11.49 13.61 -11.68
N ASP A 185 -10.75 13.93 -10.62
CA ASP A 185 -11.27 14.31 -9.31
C ASP A 185 -10.40 15.43 -8.71
N PRO A 186 -10.86 16.69 -8.71
CA PRO A 186 -12.08 17.15 -9.38
C PRO A 186 -11.94 17.11 -10.91
N TYR A 187 -13.06 16.91 -11.60
CA TYR A 187 -13.11 17.14 -13.04
C TYR A 187 -13.02 18.65 -13.34
N LEU A 188 -12.03 19.05 -14.13
CA LEU A 188 -11.77 20.44 -14.51
C LEU A 188 -12.41 20.73 -15.86
N THR A 189 -13.61 21.34 -15.84
CA THR A 189 -14.34 21.67 -17.06
C THR A 189 -13.49 22.54 -18.00
N GLY A 190 -13.30 22.07 -19.24
CA GLY A 190 -12.49 22.74 -20.26
C GLY A 190 -11.02 22.33 -20.29
N PHE A 191 -10.52 21.58 -19.30
CA PHE A 191 -9.11 21.16 -19.21
C PHE A 191 -8.94 19.64 -19.12
N SER A 192 -9.78 18.95 -18.34
CA SER A 192 -9.74 17.48 -18.22
C SER A 192 -10.00 16.81 -19.58
N GLY A 193 -9.06 15.97 -20.01
CA GLY A 193 -9.05 15.34 -21.33
C GLY A 193 -8.66 16.28 -22.49
N ALA A 194 -8.27 17.53 -22.21
CA ALA A 194 -7.94 18.56 -23.19
C ALA A 194 -6.50 19.08 -23.00
N PRO A 195 -5.47 18.30 -23.38
CA PRO A 195 -4.06 18.65 -23.14
C PRO A 195 -3.62 19.97 -23.78
N ASP A 196 -4.19 20.35 -24.94
CA ASP A 196 -3.86 21.62 -25.61
C ASP A 196 -4.42 22.83 -24.85
N ALA A 197 -5.62 22.71 -24.28
CA ALA A 197 -6.21 23.75 -23.43
C ALA A 197 -5.42 23.90 -22.13
N ALA A 198 -5.04 22.78 -21.50
CA ALA A 198 -4.18 22.78 -20.32
C ALA A 198 -2.81 23.43 -20.61
N ARG A 199 -2.19 23.09 -21.74
CA ARG A 199 -0.91 23.70 -22.16
C ARG A 199 -1.03 25.20 -22.36
N THR A 200 -2.10 25.66 -23.01
CA THR A 200 -2.36 27.09 -23.22
C THR A 200 -2.48 27.82 -21.89
N LEU A 201 -3.27 27.28 -20.95
CA LEU A 201 -3.40 27.87 -19.62
C LEU A 201 -2.06 27.94 -18.88
N VAL A 202 -1.30 26.83 -18.86
CA VAL A 202 -0.02 26.76 -18.15
C VAL A 202 0.97 27.78 -18.72
N ALA A 203 1.03 27.94 -20.04
CA ALA A 203 1.89 28.94 -20.68
C ALA A 203 1.46 30.40 -20.41
N GLU A 204 0.17 30.64 -20.10
CA GLU A 204 -0.32 31.98 -19.74
C GLU A 204 0.01 32.38 -18.29
N VAL A 205 0.12 31.39 -17.39
CA VAL A 205 0.20 31.64 -15.95
C VAL A 205 1.54 31.23 -15.32
N THR A 206 2.42 30.59 -16.09
CA THR A 206 3.76 30.18 -15.64
C THR A 206 4.80 30.46 -16.71
N ASP A 207 5.97 30.96 -16.32
CA ASP A 207 7.20 30.69 -17.08
C ASP A 207 7.57 29.25 -16.73
N GLU A 208 7.63 28.35 -17.72
CA GLU A 208 7.52 26.87 -17.61
C GLU A 208 8.39 26.14 -16.55
N ASP A 209 9.23 26.82 -15.77
CA ASP A 209 10.22 26.24 -14.85
C ASP A 209 10.08 26.61 -13.35
N ASP A 210 9.22 27.55 -12.92
CA ASP A 210 9.23 27.98 -11.49
C ASP A 210 7.82 28.29 -10.94
N MET A 211 7.05 27.22 -10.72
CA MET A 211 5.82 27.29 -9.94
C MET A 211 6.16 27.26 -8.44
N ASP A 212 6.06 28.41 -7.78
CA ASP A 212 6.15 28.49 -6.31
C ASP A 212 4.90 27.86 -5.67
N THR A 213 4.96 26.54 -5.50
CA THR A 213 3.90 25.76 -4.82
C THR A 213 3.77 26.08 -3.32
N GLU A 214 4.72 26.79 -2.70
CA GLU A 214 4.59 27.28 -1.32
C GLU A 214 3.58 28.43 -1.22
N SER A 215 3.35 29.16 -2.31
CA SER A 215 2.41 30.30 -2.38
C SER A 215 0.93 29.90 -2.51
N LEU A 216 0.64 28.61 -2.73
CA LEU A 216 -0.73 28.10 -2.76
C LEU A 216 -1.30 28.12 -1.32
N LEU A 217 -2.21 29.08 -1.09
CA LEU A 217 -2.85 29.40 0.20
C LEU A 217 -3.65 28.23 0.77
#